data_AF-A0A1D1Y3M5-F1
#
_entry.id   AF-A0A1D1Y3M5-F1
#
_cell.length_a   1.000
_cell.length_b   1.000
_cell.length_c   1.000
_cell.angle_alpha   90.00
_cell.angle_beta   90.00
_cell.angle_gamma   90.00
#
_symmetry.space_group_name_H-M   'P 1'
#
loop_
_entity.id
_entity.type
_entity.pdbx_description
1 polymer ?
#
loop_
_entity_poly.entity_id
_entity_poly.type
_entity_poly.pdbx_seq_one_letter_code
_entity_poly.pdbx_strand_id
1 'polypeptide(L)'
;DDGGRGLRRRRRLVAWDMVATATKEEFLGLVHKETILVGHSLENDLSALKISHQFVIDTAILYRNPRGSHYKIALRVLSRKFLSRQIQDSGIGHDSIEDARAAMELAILKIRHGPEFGLAPSFVRKKLFSVLHETGGTCSLIDDISVIRRYSDASCNSIPVTSDDEALSRALKEVKKEKVKFVWTQFSGLNCYFKKQAEDVKALNSRVAEVISFLTCKTQSKKVVQHSTTSELKDILMHMDARIKRLYDALPVNSMLIISTGHGDTAIVQRLRKMLNESSDVAINRDKIVQALEELQARAEVAVCSVCIKH
;
A
#
# COMPACT_ATOMS: atom_id res chain seq x y z
N ASP A 1 50.55 -27.22 -23.88
CA ASP A 1 51.04 -26.69 -22.59
C ASP A 1 49.91 -26.61 -21.55
N ASP A 2 49.24 -27.74 -21.28
CA ASP A 2 47.99 -27.78 -20.49
C ASP A 2 48.19 -28.18 -19.01
N GLY A 3 49.44 -28.53 -18.64
CA GLY A 3 49.81 -28.89 -17.26
C GLY A 3 49.82 -27.70 -16.29
N GLY A 4 49.99 -26.47 -16.78
CA GLY A 4 50.09 -25.27 -15.94
C GLY A 4 48.76 -24.78 -15.34
N ARG A 5 47.62 -25.03 -16.01
CA ARG A 5 46.28 -24.61 -15.55
C ARG A 5 45.74 -25.50 -14.43
N GLY A 6 46.00 -26.81 -14.49
CA GLY A 6 45.63 -27.77 -13.43
C GLY A 6 46.41 -27.54 -12.14
N LEU A 7 47.71 -27.23 -12.25
CA LEU A 7 48.58 -26.97 -11.10
C LEU A 7 48.23 -25.66 -10.38
N ARG A 8 47.85 -24.61 -11.13
CA ARG A 8 47.37 -23.33 -10.55
C ARG A 8 46.02 -23.48 -9.84
N ARG A 9 45.09 -24.26 -10.38
CA ARG A 9 43.80 -24.55 -9.72
C ARG A 9 43.97 -25.40 -8.46
N ARG A 10 44.81 -26.44 -8.50
CA ARG A 10 45.16 -27.25 -7.31
C ARG A 10 45.85 -26.42 -6.24
N ARG A 11 46.84 -25.58 -6.59
CA ARG A 11 47.51 -24.69 -5.61
C ARG A 11 46.54 -23.67 -4.99
N ARG A 12 45.60 -23.13 -5.76
CA ARG A 12 44.54 -22.27 -5.23
C ARG A 12 43.69 -23.04 -4.22
N LEU A 13 43.17 -24.20 -4.59
CA LEU A 13 42.32 -25.02 -3.71
C LEU A 13 43.01 -25.37 -2.38
N VAL A 14 44.29 -25.75 -2.42
CA VAL A 14 45.06 -26.06 -1.19
C VAL A 14 45.27 -24.80 -0.33
N ALA A 15 45.56 -23.65 -0.94
CA ALA A 15 45.67 -22.39 -0.21
C ALA A 15 44.33 -21.93 0.39
N TRP A 16 43.22 -22.10 -0.35
CA TRP A 16 41.86 -21.81 0.14
C TRP A 16 41.47 -22.72 1.31
N ASP A 17 41.77 -24.02 1.24
CA ASP A 17 41.50 -24.95 2.35
C ASP A 17 42.36 -24.63 3.57
N MET A 18 43.65 -24.26 3.41
CA MET A 18 44.50 -23.84 4.52
C MET A 18 43.98 -22.57 5.21
N VAL A 19 43.60 -21.55 4.42
CA VAL A 19 43.06 -20.30 4.97
C VAL A 19 41.71 -20.54 5.65
N ALA A 20 40.80 -21.29 5.01
CA ALA A 20 39.49 -21.62 5.58
C ALA A 20 39.63 -22.42 6.88
N THR A 21 40.63 -23.30 6.99
CA THR A 21 40.91 -24.06 8.21
C THR A 21 41.43 -23.17 9.33
N ALA A 22 42.38 -22.28 9.04
CA ALA A 22 42.91 -21.33 10.03
C ALA A 22 41.82 -20.37 10.55
N THR A 23 40.99 -19.81 9.67
CA THR A 23 39.88 -18.93 10.06
C THR A 23 38.82 -19.68 10.88
N LYS A 24 38.58 -20.96 10.57
CA LYS A 24 37.69 -21.81 11.35
C LYS A 24 38.22 -22.05 12.77
N GLU A 25 39.51 -22.35 12.91
CA GLU A 25 40.15 -22.57 14.20
C GLU A 25 40.10 -21.31 15.09
N GLU A 26 40.40 -20.13 14.52
CA GLU A 26 40.29 -18.85 15.22
C GLU A 26 38.85 -18.57 15.68
N PHE A 27 37.88 -18.80 14.80
CA PHE A 27 36.46 -18.65 15.14
C PHE A 27 36.04 -19.59 16.27
N LEU A 28 36.46 -20.86 16.24
CA LEU A 28 36.18 -21.83 17.31
C LEU A 28 36.90 -21.52 18.63
N GLY A 29 38.00 -20.77 18.59
CA GLY A 29 38.66 -20.24 19.78
C GLY A 29 37.88 -19.12 20.47
N LEU A 30 37.03 -18.40 19.73
CA LEU A 30 36.24 -17.26 20.23
C LEU A 30 34.78 -17.63 20.52
N VAL A 31 34.23 -18.61 19.80
CA VAL A 31 32.80 -18.96 19.84
C VAL A 31 32.60 -20.28 20.55
N HIS A 32 31.94 -20.23 21.70
CA HIS A 32 31.54 -21.41 22.46
C HIS A 32 30.15 -21.91 22.05
N LYS A 33 29.80 -23.12 22.49
CA LYS A 33 28.51 -23.75 22.21
C LYS A 33 27.31 -22.88 22.63
N GLU A 34 27.46 -22.08 23.68
CA GLU A 34 26.39 -21.24 24.24
C GLU A 34 26.40 -19.80 23.70
N THR A 35 27.43 -19.41 22.94
CA THR A 35 27.53 -18.08 22.34
C THR A 35 26.40 -17.88 21.33
N ILE A 36 25.64 -16.80 21.42
CA ILE A 36 24.59 -16.49 20.44
C ILE A 36 25.22 -15.75 19.26
N LEU A 37 25.18 -16.34 18.06
CA LEU A 37 25.64 -15.68 16.85
C LEU A 37 24.57 -14.75 16.30
N VAL A 38 24.95 -13.52 15.96
CA VAL A 38 24.04 -12.52 15.39
C VAL A 38 24.59 -12.08 14.04
N GLY A 39 23.74 -12.07 13.01
CA GLY A 39 24.18 -11.70 11.67
C GLY A 39 23.03 -11.63 10.67
N HIS A 40 23.37 -11.65 9.38
CA HIS A 40 22.40 -11.55 8.29
C HIS A 40 22.67 -12.62 7.23
N SER A 41 21.74 -13.55 7.07
CA SER A 41 21.91 -14.72 6.19
C SER A 41 23.13 -15.57 6.55
N LEU A 42 23.29 -15.82 7.85
CA LEU A 42 24.44 -16.51 8.45
C LEU A 42 24.60 -17.95 7.96
N GLU A 43 23.57 -18.53 7.32
CA GLU A 43 23.70 -19.84 6.71
C GLU A 43 24.82 -19.89 5.67
N ASN A 44 25.08 -18.79 4.96
CA ASN A 44 26.13 -18.73 3.96
C ASN A 44 27.52 -18.71 4.60
N ASP A 45 27.69 -17.89 5.64
CA ASP A 45 28.94 -17.78 6.39
C ASP A 45 29.30 -19.10 7.11
N LEU A 46 28.32 -19.68 7.81
CA LEU A 46 28.51 -20.96 8.52
C LEU A 46 28.76 -22.13 7.56
N SER A 47 28.11 -22.13 6.40
CA SER A 47 28.37 -23.11 5.34
C SER A 47 29.79 -22.98 4.79
N ALA A 48 30.25 -21.74 4.54
CA ALA A 48 31.63 -21.48 4.10
C ALA A 48 32.67 -21.93 5.14
N LEU A 49 32.39 -21.75 6.44
CA LEU A 49 33.24 -22.21 7.54
C LEU A 49 33.08 -23.70 7.86
N LYS A 50 32.10 -24.40 7.26
CA LYS A 50 31.75 -25.79 7.57
C LYS A 50 31.49 -25.99 9.07
N ILE A 51 30.74 -25.08 9.69
CA ILE A 51 30.33 -25.11 11.11
C ILE A 51 28.81 -25.22 11.20
N SER A 52 28.32 -25.97 12.19
CA SER A 52 26.92 -25.97 12.59
C SER A 52 26.80 -25.43 14.00
N HIS A 53 25.94 -24.43 14.19
CA HIS A 53 25.74 -23.76 15.48
C HIS A 53 24.25 -23.59 15.77
N GLN A 54 23.82 -23.86 17.00
CA GLN A 54 22.39 -23.91 17.34
C GLN A 54 21.82 -22.53 17.70
N PHE A 55 22.59 -21.67 18.36
CA PHE A 55 22.10 -20.38 18.86
C PHE A 55 22.42 -19.27 17.87
N VAL A 56 21.47 -19.01 16.96
CA VAL A 56 21.62 -18.02 15.90
C VAL A 56 20.43 -17.06 15.88
N ILE A 57 20.72 -15.77 15.90
CA ILE A 57 19.78 -14.69 15.59
C ILE A 57 20.13 -14.17 14.20
N ASP A 58 19.36 -14.61 13.21
CA ASP A 58 19.52 -14.17 11.83
C ASP A 58 18.51 -13.05 11.49
N THR A 59 19.02 -11.85 11.21
CA THR A 59 18.20 -10.69 10.85
C THR A 59 17.45 -10.86 9.53
N ALA A 60 17.94 -11.68 8.60
CA ALA A 60 17.22 -11.99 7.35
C ALA A 60 15.94 -12.81 7.61
N ILE A 61 15.89 -13.55 8.71
CA ILE A 61 14.72 -14.32 9.15
C ILE A 61 13.86 -13.47 10.11
N LEU A 62 14.51 -12.70 10.99
CA LEU A 62 13.87 -11.84 11.98
C LEU A 62 12.97 -10.77 11.34
N TYR A 63 13.35 -10.29 10.15
CA TYR A 63 12.61 -9.33 9.34
C TYR A 63 12.03 -10.02 8.09
N ARG A 64 10.82 -10.57 8.24
CA ARG A 64 10.14 -11.30 7.17
C ARG A 64 9.79 -10.41 5.97
N ASN A 65 9.95 -10.98 4.78
CA ASN A 65 9.52 -10.32 3.54
C ASN A 65 8.00 -10.45 3.35
N PRO A 66 7.29 -9.36 3.03
CA PRO A 66 5.86 -9.41 2.68
C PRO A 66 5.52 -10.34 1.52
N ARG A 67 6.48 -10.65 0.64
CA ARG A 67 6.31 -11.58 -0.49
C ARG A 67 6.40 -13.05 -0.11
N GLY A 68 6.59 -13.36 1.18
CA GLY A 68 6.62 -14.73 1.72
C GLY A 68 8.00 -15.13 2.25
N SER A 69 8.02 -16.24 3.01
CA SER A 69 9.19 -16.69 3.79
C SER A 69 10.41 -17.10 2.95
N HIS A 70 10.24 -17.34 1.65
CA HIS A 70 11.34 -17.73 0.75
C HIS A 70 12.18 -16.54 0.27
N TYR A 71 11.70 -15.31 0.44
CA TYR A 71 12.42 -14.11 0.01
C TYR A 71 13.08 -13.44 1.20
N LYS A 72 14.41 -13.29 1.16
CA LYS A 72 15.16 -12.53 2.17
C LYS A 72 15.22 -11.05 1.76
N ILE A 73 15.09 -10.15 2.73
CA ILE A 73 15.31 -8.71 2.50
C ILE A 73 16.80 -8.44 2.68
N ALA A 74 17.44 -7.79 1.71
CA ALA A 74 18.87 -7.46 1.82
C ALA A 74 19.17 -6.56 3.03
N LEU A 75 20.30 -6.78 3.69
CA LEU A 75 20.75 -6.01 4.86
C LEU A 75 20.73 -4.49 4.61
N ARG A 76 21.21 -4.03 3.46
CA ARG A 76 21.18 -2.62 3.06
C ARG A 76 19.77 -2.02 3.08
N VAL A 77 18.76 -2.79 2.69
CA VAL A 77 17.36 -2.36 2.71
C VAL A 77 16.85 -2.28 4.15
N LEU A 78 17.18 -3.26 4.99
CA LEU A 78 16.81 -3.24 6.41
C LEU A 78 17.48 -2.09 7.16
N SER A 79 18.78 -1.89 6.97
CA SER A 79 19.54 -0.79 7.56
C SER A 79 18.96 0.58 7.16
N ARG A 80 18.67 0.77 5.87
CA ARG A 80 18.04 2.01 5.39
C ARG A 80 16.67 2.23 6.02
N LYS A 81 15.86 1.17 6.14
CA LYS A 81 14.48 1.25 6.61
C LYS A 81 14.36 1.47 8.12
N PHE A 82 15.17 0.78 8.91
CA PHE A 82 15.01 0.71 10.36
C PHE A 82 16.08 1.46 11.15
N LEU A 83 17.28 1.64 10.58
CA LEU A 83 18.39 2.37 11.19
C LEU A 83 18.63 3.74 10.53
N SER A 84 17.88 4.07 9.48
CA SER A 84 18.07 5.28 8.66
C SER A 84 19.51 5.44 8.15
N ARG A 85 20.21 4.32 7.94
CA ARG A 85 21.64 4.28 7.57
C ARG A 85 21.82 3.59 6.22
N GLN A 86 22.53 4.24 5.31
CA GLN A 86 22.98 3.61 4.07
C GLN A 86 24.33 2.92 4.33
N ILE A 87 24.41 1.66 3.93
CA ILE A 87 25.60 0.81 4.03
C ILE A 87 25.88 0.23 2.63
N GLN A 88 27.10 -0.22 2.36
CA GLN A 88 27.49 -0.82 1.07
C GLN A 88 27.25 0.10 -0.15
N ASP A 89 27.51 1.41 -0.03
CA ASP A 89 27.24 2.42 -1.07
C ASP A 89 28.48 2.78 -1.92
N SER A 90 29.68 2.39 -1.47
CA SER A 90 30.95 2.87 -2.02
C SER A 90 31.38 2.19 -3.33
N GLY A 91 30.66 1.17 -3.83
CA GLY A 91 31.02 0.41 -5.04
C GLY A 91 32.34 -0.39 -4.96
N ILE A 92 33.15 -0.16 -3.93
CA ILE A 92 34.44 -0.80 -3.67
C ILE A 92 34.21 -1.86 -2.58
N GLY A 93 33.61 -2.99 -2.96
CA GLY A 93 33.37 -4.12 -2.05
C GLY A 93 32.46 -3.80 -0.86
N HIS A 94 32.29 -4.77 0.03
CA HIS A 94 31.53 -4.61 1.27
C HIS A 94 32.50 -4.59 2.46
N ASP A 95 32.15 -3.82 3.50
CA ASP A 95 32.86 -3.84 4.78
C ASP A 95 32.16 -4.80 5.75
N SER A 96 32.82 -5.91 6.07
CA SER A 96 32.29 -6.92 6.98
C SER A 96 32.02 -6.38 8.39
N ILE A 97 32.77 -5.37 8.85
CA ILE A 97 32.58 -4.74 10.16
C ILE A 97 31.31 -3.88 10.15
N GLU A 98 31.08 -3.13 9.07
CA GLU A 98 29.85 -2.36 8.86
C GLU A 98 28.63 -3.29 8.86
N ASP A 99 28.70 -4.38 8.09
CA ASP A 99 27.61 -5.34 7.96
C ASP A 99 27.30 -6.03 9.30
N ALA A 100 28.33 -6.47 10.04
CA ALA A 100 28.16 -7.10 11.35
C ALA A 100 27.53 -6.15 12.38
N ARG A 101 27.95 -4.86 12.40
CA ARG A 101 27.35 -3.85 13.27
C ARG A 101 25.89 -3.58 12.91
N ALA A 102 25.59 -3.41 11.62
CA ALA A 102 24.22 -3.18 11.17
C ALA A 102 23.28 -4.34 11.53
N ALA A 103 23.73 -5.59 11.37
CA ALA A 103 22.97 -6.77 11.77
C ALA A 103 22.74 -6.81 13.29
N MET A 104 23.76 -6.51 14.09
CA MET A 104 23.64 -6.46 15.56
C MET A 104 22.66 -5.38 16.01
N GLU A 105 22.76 -4.16 15.45
CA GLU A 105 21.85 -3.06 15.76
C GLU A 105 20.40 -3.41 15.40
N LEU A 106 20.16 -4.04 14.25
CA LEU A 106 18.83 -4.51 13.85
C LEU A 106 18.26 -5.55 14.83
N ALA A 107 19.08 -6.51 15.26
CA ALA A 107 18.65 -7.52 16.24
C ALA A 107 18.27 -6.86 17.58
N ILE A 108 19.10 -5.96 18.10
CA ILE A 108 18.82 -5.21 19.33
C ILE A 108 17.55 -4.38 19.18
N LEU A 109 17.38 -3.70 18.03
CA LEU A 109 16.21 -2.86 17.76
C LEU A 109 14.92 -3.68 17.82
N LYS A 110 14.90 -4.85 17.20
CA LYS A 110 13.77 -5.78 17.27
C LYS A 110 13.50 -6.23 18.71
N ILE A 111 14.53 -6.63 19.45
CA ILE A 111 14.39 -7.09 20.85
C ILE A 111 13.76 -5.98 21.72
N ARG A 112 14.20 -4.73 21.56
CA ARG A 112 13.66 -3.59 22.32
C ARG A 112 12.20 -3.29 22.04
N HIS A 113 11.74 -3.46 20.80
CA HIS A 113 10.38 -3.12 20.38
C HIS A 113 9.44 -4.33 20.32
N GLY A 114 9.95 -5.54 20.56
CA GLY A 114 9.19 -6.78 20.57
C GLY A 114 9.07 -7.49 19.22
N PRO A 115 8.46 -8.70 19.21
CA PRO A 115 8.41 -9.58 18.03
C PRO A 115 7.63 -8.98 16.85
N GLU A 116 6.67 -8.10 17.12
CA GLU A 116 5.84 -7.44 16.10
C GLU A 116 6.56 -6.34 15.33
N PHE A 117 7.69 -5.83 15.86
CA PHE A 117 8.40 -4.70 15.27
C PHE A 117 8.90 -5.01 13.85
N GLY A 118 8.56 -4.18 12.86
CA GLY A 118 8.99 -4.37 11.48
C GLY A 118 8.26 -5.49 10.72
N LEU A 119 7.28 -6.17 11.33
CA LEU A 119 6.25 -6.85 10.57
C LEU A 119 5.37 -5.80 9.88
N ALA A 120 4.91 -6.09 8.67
CA ALA A 120 3.79 -5.30 8.14
C ALA A 120 2.63 -5.48 9.14
N PRO A 121 1.95 -4.41 9.58
CA PRO A 121 0.80 -4.57 10.44
C PRO A 121 -0.11 -5.58 9.75
N SER A 122 -0.35 -6.72 10.39
CA SER A 122 -1.40 -7.61 9.95
C SER A 122 -2.69 -6.88 10.29
N PHE A 123 -3.07 -5.90 9.47
CA PHE A 123 -4.48 -5.69 9.24
C PHE A 123 -4.95 -7.02 8.67
N VAL A 124 -5.36 -7.95 9.55
CA VAL A 124 -6.34 -8.95 9.17
C VAL A 124 -7.47 -8.10 8.66
N ARG A 125 -7.53 -7.92 7.33
CA ARG A 125 -8.55 -7.11 6.68
C ARG A 125 -9.85 -7.87 6.87
N LYS A 126 -10.48 -7.69 8.02
CA LYS A 126 -11.86 -8.07 8.22
C LYS A 126 -12.71 -7.13 7.39
N LYS A 127 -13.69 -7.67 6.68
CA LYS A 127 -14.66 -6.83 5.98
C LYS A 127 -15.49 -6.11 7.04
N LEU A 128 -15.85 -4.85 6.75
CA LEU A 128 -16.68 -4.04 7.65
C LEU A 128 -17.95 -4.81 8.08
N PHE A 129 -18.60 -5.48 7.13
CA PHE A 129 -19.81 -6.25 7.39
C PHE A 129 -19.60 -7.43 8.32
N SER A 130 -18.46 -8.15 8.23
CA SER A 130 -18.15 -9.24 9.16
C SER A 130 -18.02 -8.70 10.60
N VAL A 131 -17.36 -7.55 10.76
CA VAL A 131 -17.19 -6.90 12.08
C VAL A 131 -18.54 -6.44 12.63
N LEU A 132 -19.38 -5.82 11.80
CA LEU A 132 -20.71 -5.37 12.21
C LEU A 132 -21.62 -6.56 12.57
N HIS A 133 -21.52 -7.67 11.84
CA HIS A 133 -22.28 -8.88 12.14
C HIS A 133 -21.85 -9.51 13.47
N GLU A 134 -20.56 -9.52 13.80
CA GLU A 134 -20.05 -9.95 15.13
C GLU A 134 -20.71 -9.16 16.28
N THR A 135 -21.15 -7.91 16.04
CA THR A 135 -21.84 -7.07 17.05
C THR A 135 -23.35 -7.31 17.16
N GLY A 136 -23.93 -8.23 16.37
CA GLY A 136 -25.31 -8.68 16.53
C GLY A 136 -26.37 -7.94 15.67
N GLY A 137 -25.97 -7.26 14.60
CA GLY A 137 -26.88 -6.58 13.67
C GLY A 137 -26.82 -7.12 12.25
N THR A 138 -27.97 -7.27 11.58
CA THR A 138 -27.96 -7.56 10.13
C THR A 138 -27.66 -6.28 9.36
N CYS A 139 -26.81 -6.39 8.33
CA CYS A 139 -26.37 -5.25 7.52
C CYS A 139 -26.86 -5.44 6.08
N SER A 140 -27.15 -4.34 5.38
CA SER A 140 -27.51 -4.37 3.96
C SER A 140 -26.51 -3.55 3.14
N LEU A 141 -25.90 -4.18 2.15
CA LEU A 141 -24.99 -3.57 1.18
C LEU A 141 -25.74 -3.40 -0.15
N ILE A 142 -25.99 -2.15 -0.54
CA ILE A 142 -26.72 -1.77 -1.74
C ILE A 142 -25.78 -1.03 -2.67
N ASP A 143 -25.30 -1.69 -3.73
CA ASP A 143 -24.30 -1.09 -4.61
C ASP A 143 -24.22 -1.83 -5.95
N ASP A 144 -23.36 -1.37 -6.86
CA ASP A 144 -23.04 -2.08 -8.09
C ASP A 144 -22.50 -3.50 -7.82
N ILE A 145 -22.73 -4.41 -8.76
CA ILE A 145 -22.33 -5.82 -8.66
C ILE A 145 -20.82 -6.00 -8.43
N SER A 146 -19.97 -5.11 -8.93
CA SER A 146 -18.53 -5.17 -8.71
C SER A 146 -18.15 -4.85 -7.26
N VAL A 147 -18.82 -3.89 -6.63
CA VAL A 147 -18.63 -3.51 -5.23
C VAL A 147 -19.12 -4.63 -4.33
N ILE A 148 -20.30 -5.19 -4.63
CA ILE A 148 -20.86 -6.31 -3.88
C ILE A 148 -19.93 -7.52 -3.93
N ARG A 149 -19.48 -7.95 -5.12
CA ARG A 149 -18.57 -9.10 -5.24
C ARG A 149 -17.27 -8.91 -4.44
N ARG A 150 -16.83 -7.67 -4.28
CA ARG A 150 -15.58 -7.34 -3.57
C ARG A 150 -15.76 -7.25 -2.06
N TYR A 151 -16.84 -6.66 -1.59
CA TYR A 151 -16.99 -6.26 -0.19
C TYR A 151 -18.09 -7.00 0.58
N SER A 152 -19.03 -7.66 -0.10
CA SER A 152 -20.02 -8.51 0.56
C SER A 152 -19.42 -9.83 1.04
N ASP A 153 -20.10 -10.45 2.00
CA ASP A 153 -19.95 -11.84 2.39
C ASP A 153 -21.32 -12.36 2.91
N ALA A 154 -21.35 -13.57 3.46
CA ALA A 154 -22.57 -14.17 4.00
C ALA A 154 -23.16 -13.43 5.23
N SER A 155 -22.46 -12.40 5.75
CA SER A 155 -22.86 -11.66 6.95
C SER A 155 -23.76 -10.45 6.67
N CYS A 156 -23.97 -10.10 5.39
CA CYS A 156 -24.83 -8.99 4.98
C CYS A 156 -25.77 -9.35 3.82
N ASN A 157 -26.93 -8.68 3.78
CA ASN A 157 -27.82 -8.70 2.64
C ASN A 157 -27.17 -7.95 1.47
N SER A 158 -26.94 -8.64 0.36
CA SER A 158 -26.30 -8.07 -0.83
C SER A 158 -27.35 -7.74 -1.89
N ILE A 159 -27.53 -6.46 -2.19
CA ILE A 159 -28.59 -5.97 -3.08
C ILE A 159 -27.95 -5.24 -4.27
N PRO A 160 -27.73 -5.90 -5.41
CA PRO A 160 -27.17 -5.25 -6.58
C PRO A 160 -28.13 -4.22 -7.16
N VAL A 161 -27.59 -3.07 -7.53
CA VAL A 161 -28.31 -1.98 -8.17
C VAL A 161 -27.56 -1.46 -9.38
N THR A 162 -28.29 -0.90 -10.35
CA THR A 162 -27.72 -0.41 -11.62
C THR A 162 -27.88 1.09 -11.82
N SER A 163 -28.64 1.76 -10.96
CA SER A 163 -28.90 3.20 -11.03
C SER A 163 -29.06 3.82 -9.64
N ASP A 164 -28.81 5.12 -9.54
CA ASP A 164 -28.94 5.87 -8.28
C ASP A 164 -30.39 5.90 -7.76
N ASP A 165 -31.39 5.85 -8.66
CA ASP A 165 -32.80 5.80 -8.28
C ASP A 165 -33.21 4.42 -7.75
N GLU A 166 -32.65 3.36 -8.33
CA GLU A 166 -32.79 2.01 -7.76
C GLU A 166 -32.10 1.92 -6.40
N ALA A 167 -30.88 2.44 -6.27
CA ALA A 167 -30.12 2.50 -5.02
C ALA A 167 -30.93 3.19 -3.92
N LEU A 168 -31.49 4.36 -4.21
CA LEU A 168 -32.37 5.08 -3.28
C LEU A 168 -33.60 4.26 -2.91
N SER A 169 -34.31 3.69 -3.89
CA SER A 169 -35.53 2.90 -3.66
C SER A 169 -35.27 1.69 -2.75
N ARG A 170 -34.15 0.98 -2.96
CA ARG A 170 -33.74 -0.15 -2.12
C ARG A 170 -33.32 0.31 -0.74
N ALA A 171 -32.53 1.38 -0.62
CA ALA A 171 -32.10 1.92 0.66
C ALA A 171 -33.28 2.35 1.53
N LEU A 172 -34.28 3.03 0.94
CA LEU A 172 -35.51 3.42 1.63
C LEU A 172 -36.32 2.22 2.15
N LYS A 173 -36.25 1.07 1.47
CA LYS A 173 -36.90 -0.16 1.93
C LYS A 173 -36.12 -0.82 3.06
N GLU A 174 -34.80 -0.88 2.98
CA GLU A 174 -33.94 -1.50 4.01
C GLU A 174 -33.92 -0.71 5.32
N VAL A 175 -33.89 0.63 5.24
CA VAL A 175 -33.91 1.52 6.43
C VAL A 175 -35.16 1.32 7.29
N LYS A 176 -36.27 0.87 6.71
CA LYS A 176 -37.53 0.61 7.44
C LYS A 176 -37.57 -0.76 8.11
N LYS A 177 -36.59 -1.64 7.88
CA LYS A 177 -36.58 -2.99 8.44
C LYS A 177 -35.92 -2.97 9.83
N GLU A 178 -36.68 -3.32 10.87
CA GLU A 178 -36.18 -3.32 12.26
C GLU A 178 -34.97 -4.24 12.52
N LYS A 179 -34.86 -5.33 11.75
CA LYS A 179 -33.74 -6.29 11.85
C LYS A 179 -32.43 -5.73 11.30
N VAL A 180 -32.49 -4.76 10.38
CA VAL A 180 -31.32 -4.19 9.71
C VAL A 180 -30.79 -3.03 10.56
N LYS A 181 -29.53 -3.12 11.00
CA LYS A 181 -28.88 -2.11 11.87
C LYS A 181 -27.93 -1.19 11.12
N PHE A 182 -27.49 -1.60 9.93
CA PHE A 182 -26.58 -0.81 9.10
C PHE A 182 -26.96 -0.96 7.63
N VAL A 183 -27.03 0.17 6.92
CA VAL A 183 -27.32 0.21 5.48
C VAL A 183 -26.21 1.00 4.80
N TRP A 184 -25.55 0.38 3.83
CA TRP A 184 -24.63 1.03 2.91
C TRP A 184 -25.32 1.25 1.56
N THR A 185 -25.21 2.45 1.01
CA THR A 185 -25.57 2.76 -0.37
C THR A 185 -24.63 3.80 -0.95
N GLN A 186 -24.40 3.73 -2.26
CA GLN A 186 -23.63 4.72 -3.00
C GLN A 186 -24.48 5.34 -4.12
N PHE A 187 -24.30 6.64 -4.36
CA PHE A 187 -24.76 7.32 -5.57
C PHE A 187 -23.59 7.53 -6.52
N SER A 188 -23.70 6.97 -7.71
CA SER A 188 -22.64 6.86 -8.71
C SER A 188 -22.54 8.08 -9.62
N GLY A 189 -23.54 8.96 -9.67
CA GLY A 189 -23.63 10.08 -10.62
C GLY A 189 -22.35 10.92 -10.74
N LEU A 190 -21.76 11.31 -9.60
CA LEU A 190 -20.53 12.12 -9.57
C LEU A 190 -19.31 11.33 -10.07
N ASN A 191 -19.18 10.06 -9.68
CA ASN A 191 -18.10 9.19 -10.14
C ASN A 191 -18.20 8.91 -11.65
N CYS A 192 -19.41 8.71 -12.15
CA CYS A 192 -19.68 8.56 -13.59
C CYS A 192 -19.27 9.80 -14.38
N TYR A 193 -19.55 11.01 -13.86
CA TYR A 193 -19.09 12.26 -14.46
C TYR A 193 -17.57 12.35 -14.52
N PHE A 194 -16.86 12.07 -13.42
CA PHE A 194 -15.39 12.08 -13.42
C PHE A 194 -14.79 11.04 -14.36
N LYS A 195 -15.38 9.84 -14.46
CA LYS A 195 -14.95 8.81 -15.43
C LYS A 195 -15.08 9.30 -16.88
N LYS A 196 -16.23 9.90 -17.24
CA LYS A 196 -16.42 10.48 -18.58
C LYS A 196 -15.37 11.55 -18.89
N GLN A 197 -15.06 12.42 -17.93
CA GLN A 197 -14.03 13.45 -18.10
C GLN A 197 -12.62 12.88 -18.25
N ALA A 198 -12.31 11.79 -17.54
CA ALA A 198 -11.02 11.13 -17.64
C ALA A 198 -10.85 10.37 -18.97
N GLU A 199 -11.94 9.90 -19.57
CA GLU A 199 -11.93 9.23 -20.88
C GLU A 199 -11.80 10.21 -22.05
N ASP A 200 -12.34 11.43 -21.93
CA ASP A 200 -12.16 12.49 -22.93
C ASP A 200 -10.73 13.04 -22.92
N VAL A 201 -9.99 12.75 -24.00
CA VAL A 201 -8.59 13.17 -24.18
C VAL A 201 -8.43 14.70 -24.11
N LYS A 202 -9.38 15.48 -24.62
CA LYS A 202 -9.27 16.95 -24.60
C LYS A 202 -9.46 17.50 -23.19
N ALA A 203 -10.47 17.00 -22.48
CA ALA A 203 -10.73 17.38 -21.08
C ALA A 203 -9.57 16.96 -20.17
N LEU A 204 -9.07 15.73 -20.35
CA LEU A 204 -7.92 15.20 -19.63
C LEU A 204 -6.67 16.05 -19.84
N ASN A 205 -6.31 16.34 -21.10
CA ASN A 205 -5.13 17.13 -21.43
C ASN A 205 -5.20 18.55 -20.85
N SER A 206 -6.39 19.17 -20.90
CA SER A 206 -6.62 20.50 -20.33
C SER A 206 -6.38 20.49 -18.82
N ARG A 207 -6.87 19.46 -18.13
CA ARG A 207 -6.75 19.34 -16.66
C ARG A 207 -5.33 18.98 -16.21
N VAL A 208 -4.62 18.15 -16.97
CA VAL A 208 -3.20 17.86 -16.74
C VAL A 208 -2.36 19.13 -16.96
N ALA A 209 -2.62 19.87 -18.04
CA ALA A 209 -1.93 21.13 -18.33
C ALA A 209 -2.16 22.18 -17.23
N GLU A 210 -3.38 22.26 -16.70
CA GLU A 210 -3.72 23.13 -15.57
C GLU A 210 -2.92 22.78 -14.31
N VAL A 211 -2.87 21.49 -13.94
CA VAL A 211 -2.08 21.03 -12.78
C VAL A 211 -0.59 21.33 -12.98
N ILE A 212 -0.05 21.08 -14.17
CA ILE A 212 1.35 21.40 -14.49
C ILE A 212 1.59 22.92 -14.40
N SER A 213 0.69 23.73 -14.97
CA SER A 213 0.79 25.19 -14.89
C SER A 213 0.82 25.66 -13.44
N PHE A 214 -0.06 25.10 -12.58
CA PHE A 214 -0.09 25.40 -11.16
C PHE A 214 1.24 25.06 -10.46
N LEU A 215 1.86 23.93 -10.81
CA LEU A 215 3.15 23.52 -10.24
C LEU A 215 4.34 24.33 -10.77
N THR A 216 4.25 24.87 -11.99
CA THR A 216 5.36 25.58 -12.66
C THR A 216 5.40 27.08 -12.31
N CYS A 217 4.24 27.67 -11.98
CA CYS A 217 4.16 29.08 -11.58
C CYS A 217 4.67 29.30 -10.15
N LYS A 218 5.90 29.81 -10.02
CA LYS A 218 6.45 30.29 -8.73
C LYS A 218 5.66 31.52 -8.25
N THR A 219 4.88 31.34 -7.17
CA THR A 219 4.35 32.36 -6.22
C THR A 219 4.01 33.75 -6.78
N GLN A 220 2.70 34.02 -6.99
CA GLN A 220 1.96 35.15 -6.39
C GLN A 220 0.52 35.18 -6.92
N SER A 221 -0.39 34.64 -6.10
CA SER A 221 -1.86 34.64 -6.15
C SER A 221 -2.37 33.22 -6.06
N LYS A 222 -2.69 32.79 -4.83
CA LYS A 222 -3.67 31.72 -4.62
C LYS A 222 -5.04 32.23 -5.08
N LYS A 223 -5.23 32.45 -6.38
CA LYS A 223 -6.58 32.52 -6.92
C LYS A 223 -7.12 31.12 -6.78
N VAL A 224 -8.06 30.96 -5.85
CA VAL A 224 -8.97 29.82 -5.80
C VAL A 224 -9.44 29.63 -7.23
N VAL A 225 -8.98 28.55 -7.87
CA VAL A 225 -9.41 28.18 -9.21
C VAL A 225 -10.92 28.00 -9.12
N GLN A 226 -11.66 28.95 -9.69
CA GLN A 226 -13.07 28.75 -9.96
C GLN A 226 -13.14 27.63 -10.98
N HIS A 227 -13.40 26.40 -10.51
CA HIS A 227 -13.92 25.37 -11.40
C HIS A 227 -15.11 25.97 -12.13
N SER A 228 -15.04 26.11 -13.45
CA SER A 228 -16.20 26.43 -14.27
C SER A 228 -17.20 25.28 -14.08
N THR A 229 -18.11 25.41 -13.13
CA THR A 229 -19.05 24.35 -12.78
C THR A 229 -19.96 24.14 -13.99
N THR A 230 -19.79 23.02 -14.69
CA THR A 230 -20.63 22.69 -15.86
C THR A 230 -22.08 22.56 -15.40
N SER A 231 -23.04 22.87 -16.29
CA SER A 231 -24.47 22.67 -15.99
C SER A 231 -24.75 21.22 -15.57
N GLU A 232 -24.16 20.25 -16.28
CA GLU A 232 -24.27 18.82 -15.94
C GLU A 232 -23.80 18.52 -14.51
N LEU A 233 -22.68 19.11 -14.05
CA LEU A 233 -22.20 18.88 -12.69
C LEU A 233 -23.15 19.47 -11.65
N LYS A 234 -23.72 20.66 -11.91
CA LYS A 234 -24.73 21.26 -11.03
C LYS A 234 -25.96 20.37 -10.91
N ASP A 235 -26.45 19.86 -12.03
CA ASP A 235 -27.62 18.98 -12.06
C ASP A 235 -27.36 17.69 -11.27
N ILE A 236 -26.19 17.08 -11.44
CA ILE A 236 -25.78 15.88 -10.69
C ILE A 236 -25.76 16.15 -9.18
N LEU A 237 -25.17 17.27 -8.75
CA LEU A 237 -25.10 17.64 -7.34
C LEU A 237 -26.50 17.94 -6.77
N MET A 238 -27.35 18.66 -7.50
CA MET A 238 -28.73 18.92 -7.11
C MET A 238 -29.54 17.63 -6.94
N HIS A 239 -29.40 16.67 -7.87
CA HIS A 239 -30.05 15.37 -7.73
C HIS A 239 -29.49 14.57 -6.54
N MET A 240 -28.19 14.64 -6.28
CA MET A 240 -27.56 13.97 -5.14
C MET A 240 -28.09 14.52 -3.80
N ASP A 241 -28.15 15.84 -3.66
CA ASP A 241 -28.70 16.51 -2.47
C ASP A 241 -30.16 16.10 -2.24
N ALA A 242 -30.97 16.07 -3.30
CA ALA A 242 -32.36 15.61 -3.22
C ALA A 242 -32.47 14.16 -2.75
N ARG A 243 -31.60 13.26 -3.24
CA ARG A 243 -31.58 11.85 -2.83
C ARG A 243 -31.15 11.69 -1.37
N ILE A 244 -30.10 12.40 -0.95
CA ILE A 244 -29.62 12.41 0.44
C ILE A 244 -30.73 12.90 1.38
N LYS A 245 -31.41 14.01 1.03
CA LYS A 245 -32.52 14.55 1.82
C LYS A 245 -33.65 13.53 1.99
N ARG A 246 -34.08 12.88 0.89
CA ARG A 246 -35.11 11.83 0.94
C ARG A 246 -34.71 10.65 1.82
N LEU A 247 -33.43 10.27 1.80
CA LEU A 247 -32.89 9.20 2.65
C LEU A 247 -32.92 9.61 4.12
N TYR A 248 -32.44 10.82 4.44
CA TYR A 248 -32.47 11.38 5.78
C TYR A 248 -33.90 11.46 6.34
N ASP A 249 -34.85 11.96 5.54
CA ASP A 249 -36.26 12.07 5.93
C ASP A 249 -36.88 10.71 6.26
N ALA A 250 -36.43 9.64 5.63
CA ALA A 250 -36.92 8.28 5.84
C ALA A 250 -36.24 7.52 7.01
N LEU A 251 -35.10 7.99 7.52
CA LEU A 251 -34.41 7.36 8.66
C LEU A 251 -35.29 7.38 9.92
N PRO A 252 -35.26 6.35 10.78
CA PRO A 252 -35.83 6.42 12.12
C PRO A 252 -35.16 7.50 12.98
N VAL A 253 -35.85 7.96 14.01
CA VAL A 253 -35.26 8.83 15.05
C VAL A 253 -34.09 8.12 15.72
N ASN A 254 -33.07 8.86 16.13
CA ASN A 254 -31.80 8.36 16.69
C ASN A 254 -30.95 7.53 15.71
N SER A 255 -31.16 7.70 14.40
CA SER A 255 -30.28 7.11 13.38
C SER A 255 -29.07 8.00 13.11
N MET A 256 -27.89 7.40 12.98
CA MET A 256 -26.69 8.07 12.50
C MET A 256 -26.63 7.96 10.97
N LEU A 257 -26.42 9.08 10.28
CA LEU A 257 -26.14 9.15 8.86
C LEU A 257 -24.69 9.61 8.67
N ILE A 258 -23.92 8.81 7.94
CA ILE A 258 -22.55 9.12 7.55
C ILE A 258 -22.54 9.34 6.04
N ILE A 259 -22.13 10.51 5.61
CA ILE A 259 -21.95 10.87 4.19
C ILE A 259 -20.44 10.98 3.95
N SER A 260 -19.91 10.07 3.14
CA SER A 260 -18.52 10.14 2.69
C SER A 260 -18.50 10.49 1.21
N THR A 261 -17.84 11.58 0.84
CA THR A 261 -17.70 11.97 -0.57
C THR A 261 -16.64 11.16 -1.31
N GLY A 262 -16.12 10.10 -0.70
CA GLY A 262 -15.01 9.31 -1.22
C GLY A 262 -13.69 10.09 -1.29
N HIS A 263 -12.67 9.39 -1.76
CA HIS A 263 -11.43 9.94 -2.31
C HIS A 263 -11.81 10.86 -3.49
N GLY A 264 -11.10 11.96 -3.74
CA GLY A 264 -11.41 12.96 -4.77
C GLY A 264 -11.52 12.42 -6.22
N ASP A 265 -11.13 13.19 -7.24
CA ASP A 265 -11.16 12.68 -8.62
C ASP A 265 -10.12 11.55 -8.79
N THR A 266 -10.54 10.31 -8.54
CA THR A 266 -9.71 9.12 -8.68
C THR A 266 -9.71 8.59 -10.12
N ALA A 267 -10.67 9.01 -10.94
CA ALA A 267 -10.78 8.58 -12.33
C ALA A 267 -9.61 9.09 -13.16
N ILE A 268 -9.23 10.36 -12.99
CA ILE A 268 -8.05 10.94 -13.65
C ILE A 268 -6.76 10.23 -13.23
N VAL A 269 -6.59 9.93 -11.93
CA VAL A 269 -5.41 9.21 -11.40
C VAL A 269 -5.31 7.81 -12.00
N GLN A 270 -6.42 7.07 -12.04
CA GLN A 270 -6.46 5.73 -12.65
C GLN A 270 -6.14 5.79 -14.15
N ARG A 271 -6.67 6.79 -14.87
CA ARG A 271 -6.39 6.98 -16.30
C ARG A 271 -4.93 7.28 -16.57
N LEU A 272 -4.31 8.21 -15.84
CA LEU A 272 -2.90 8.56 -16.01
C LEU A 272 -1.99 7.36 -15.69
N ARG A 273 -2.29 6.59 -14.65
CA ARG A 273 -1.56 5.34 -14.35
C ARG A 273 -1.68 4.32 -15.50
N LYS A 274 -2.88 4.18 -16.08
CA LYS A 274 -3.10 3.32 -17.24
C LYS A 274 -2.25 3.78 -18.45
N MET A 275 -2.22 5.09 -18.72
CA MET A 275 -1.38 5.67 -19.79
C MET A 275 0.13 5.53 -19.55
N LEU A 276 0.60 5.48 -18.31
CA LEU A 276 2.02 5.25 -18.02
C LEU A 276 2.44 3.79 -18.22
N ASN A 277 1.50 2.86 -18.05
CA ASN A 277 1.68 1.41 -18.23
C ASN A 277 1.52 0.98 -19.69
N GLU A 278 0.60 1.59 -20.42
CA GLU A 278 0.38 1.38 -21.85
C GLU A 278 1.31 2.35 -22.61
N SER A 279 2.43 1.87 -23.15
CA SER A 279 3.43 2.65 -23.92
C SER A 279 2.90 3.21 -25.25
N SER A 280 1.75 3.90 -25.25
CA SER A 280 1.17 4.55 -26.43
C SER A 280 1.69 5.97 -26.61
N ASP A 281 1.87 6.41 -27.86
CA ASP A 281 2.19 7.79 -28.27
C ASP A 281 1.36 8.82 -27.50
N VAL A 282 1.93 9.39 -26.44
CA VAL A 282 1.30 10.48 -25.71
C VAL A 282 1.90 11.79 -26.21
N ALA A 283 1.04 12.71 -26.65
CA ALA A 283 1.41 14.09 -26.97
C ALA A 283 2.01 14.88 -25.78
N ILE A 284 1.99 14.28 -24.58
CA ILE A 284 2.46 14.87 -23.31
C ILE A 284 3.69 14.10 -22.86
N ASN A 285 4.77 14.83 -22.57
CA ASN A 285 6.01 14.26 -22.05
C ASN A 285 5.74 13.42 -20.77
N ARG A 286 6.29 12.20 -20.73
CA ARG A 286 6.15 11.25 -19.62
C ARG A 286 6.51 11.85 -18.26
N ASP A 287 7.53 12.70 -18.19
CA ASP A 287 7.94 13.36 -16.94
C ASP A 287 6.86 14.32 -16.41
N LYS A 288 6.18 15.02 -17.33
CA LYS A 288 5.06 15.91 -16.97
C LYS A 288 3.85 15.14 -16.46
N ILE A 289 3.62 13.93 -16.97
CA ILE A 289 2.54 13.05 -16.49
C ILE A 289 2.84 12.56 -15.08
N VAL A 290 4.09 12.14 -14.81
CA VAL A 290 4.51 11.69 -13.47
C VAL A 290 4.34 12.82 -12.46
N GLN A 291 4.80 14.03 -12.79
CA GLN A 291 4.67 15.20 -11.91
C GLN A 291 3.20 15.57 -11.63
N ALA A 292 2.34 15.56 -12.65
CA ALA A 292 0.91 15.81 -12.47
C ALA A 292 0.22 14.70 -11.66
N LEU A 293 0.66 13.44 -11.82
CA LEU A 293 0.11 12.29 -11.13
C LEU A 293 0.34 12.37 -9.62
N GLU A 294 1.53 12.78 -9.17
CA GLU A 294 1.85 12.93 -7.75
C GLU A 294 0.88 13.90 -7.05
N GLU A 295 0.68 15.07 -7.65
CA GLU A 295 -0.23 16.10 -7.12
C GLU A 295 -1.71 15.66 -7.17
N LEU A 296 -2.15 15.09 -8.29
CA LEU A 296 -3.52 14.60 -8.43
C LEU A 296 -3.81 13.45 -7.47
N GLN A 297 -2.83 12.58 -7.23
CA GLN A 297 -2.94 11.51 -6.25
C GLN A 297 -3.05 12.07 -4.83
N ALA A 298 -2.20 13.03 -4.46
CA ALA A 298 -2.28 13.67 -3.14
C ALA A 298 -3.65 14.31 -2.90
N ARG A 299 -4.24 14.95 -3.92
CA ARG A 299 -5.61 15.51 -3.84
C ARG A 299 -6.68 14.43 -3.77
N ALA A 300 -6.52 13.33 -4.50
CA ALA A 300 -7.47 12.24 -4.50
C ALA A 300 -7.45 11.46 -3.17
N GLU A 301 -6.33 11.41 -2.45
CA GLU A 301 -6.20 10.70 -1.17
C GLU A 301 -6.96 11.37 -0.01
N VAL A 302 -7.48 12.58 -0.19
CA VAL A 302 -8.32 13.27 0.80
C VAL A 302 -9.78 12.89 0.60
N ALA A 303 -10.41 12.38 1.65
CA ALA A 303 -11.85 12.14 1.72
C ALA A 303 -12.49 13.04 2.78
N VAL A 304 -13.66 13.59 2.47
CA VAL A 304 -14.48 14.33 3.44
C VAL A 304 -15.59 13.41 3.93
N CYS A 305 -15.72 13.29 5.24
CA CYS A 305 -16.78 12.55 5.90
C CYS A 305 -17.58 13.50 6.79
N SER A 306 -18.86 13.60 6.53
CA SER A 306 -19.83 14.34 7.34
C SER A 306 -20.69 13.34 8.10
N VAL A 307 -20.94 13.59 9.37
CA VAL A 307 -21.78 12.74 10.22
C VAL A 307 -22.89 13.58 10.81
N CYS A 308 -24.13 13.08 10.77
CA CYS A 308 -25.25 13.68 11.47
C CYS A 308 -26.07 12.59 12.19
N ILE A 309 -26.74 13.01 13.26
CA ILE A 309 -27.70 12.17 14.00
C ILE A 309 -29.07 12.74 13.72
N LYS A 310 -30.01 11.89 13.32
CA LYS A 310 -31.40 12.27 13.17
C LYS A 310 -32.05 12.35 14.54
N HIS A 311 -32.44 13.57 14.90
CA HIS A 311 -33.23 13.86 16.11
C HIS A 311 -34.73 13.70 15.87
#